data_AF-A0A975VWR1-F1
#
_entry.id   AF-A0A975VWR1-F1
#
_cell.length_a   1.000
_cell.length_b   1.000
_cell.length_c   1.000
_cell.angle_alpha   90.00
_cell.angle_beta   90.00
_cell.angle_gamma   90.00
#
_symmetry.space_group_name_H-M   'P 1'
#
loop_
_entity.id
_entity.type
_entity.pdbx_description
1 polymer ?
#
loop_
_entity_poly.entity_id
_entity_poly.type
_entity_poly.pdbx_seq_one_letter_code
_entity_poly.pdbx_strand_id
1 'polypeptide(L)'
;MPDTVPPHYQGLWRRTLLTAPGLRDDTTLVLWLQTARWHADLRIPADRPPCTGRASLQDCSRHELLGLLRQEGFAGSTRVQGDTCEWLRQLDYRPKGRRDLGSMAFSPACDAIDEVGIEADYAERWEREPQGSGTQTMIHVPDERALVLWLASGPCFMRVRPRAMRAEEVRAVWTRVQNGSAHDDELRRLADFELSFGVIAQGRGHIQHSTLPWMEGQQLALPFQADAAMAQPPDPKAMNEA
;
A
#
# COMPACT_ATOMS: atom_id res chain seq x y z
N MET A 1 -17.62 -18.22 13.10
CA MET A 1 -16.25 -18.20 12.55
C MET A 1 -15.90 -16.74 12.32
N PRO A 2 -14.66 -16.27 12.52
CA PRO A 2 -14.40 -14.85 12.33
C PRO A 2 -14.53 -14.55 10.83
N ASP A 3 -15.44 -13.64 10.48
CA ASP A 3 -15.81 -13.35 9.09
C ASP A 3 -14.57 -13.09 8.23
N THR A 4 -14.49 -13.79 7.10
CA THR A 4 -13.46 -13.63 6.08
C THR A 4 -13.96 -12.65 5.03
N VAL A 5 -13.09 -11.79 4.54
CA VAL A 5 -13.37 -10.90 3.40
C VAL A 5 -13.79 -11.76 2.20
N PRO A 6 -14.90 -11.46 1.48
CA PRO A 6 -15.35 -12.30 0.39
C PRO A 6 -14.29 -12.44 -0.73
N PRO A 7 -14.16 -13.60 -1.39
CA PRO A 7 -13.09 -13.86 -2.35
C PRO A 7 -12.97 -12.84 -3.48
N HIS A 8 -14.08 -12.28 -3.94
CA HIS A 8 -14.09 -11.29 -5.02
C HIS A 8 -13.45 -9.96 -4.62
N TYR A 9 -13.24 -9.66 -3.33
CA TYR A 9 -12.43 -8.52 -2.87
C TYR A 9 -10.94 -8.82 -2.82
N GLN A 10 -10.56 -10.09 -2.72
CA GLN A 10 -9.18 -10.49 -2.43
C GLN A 10 -8.29 -10.38 -3.66
N GLY A 11 -7.00 -10.14 -3.46
CA GLY A 11 -6.00 -9.96 -4.50
C GLY A 11 -5.43 -8.54 -4.54
N LEU A 12 -4.74 -8.21 -5.63
CA LEU A 12 -4.18 -6.88 -5.85
C LEU A 12 -5.13 -6.05 -6.73
N TRP A 13 -5.38 -4.83 -6.29
CA TRP A 13 -6.15 -3.82 -6.99
C TRP A 13 -5.30 -2.59 -7.22
N ARG A 14 -5.53 -1.94 -8.35
CA ARG A 14 -4.98 -0.64 -8.66
C ARG A 14 -6.11 0.37 -8.80
N ARG A 15 -5.99 1.51 -8.13
CA ARG A 15 -6.91 2.62 -8.36
C ARG A 15 -6.55 3.30 -9.68
N THR A 16 -7.52 3.43 -10.56
CA THR A 16 -7.34 4.11 -11.86
C THR A 16 -7.95 5.51 -11.87
N LEU A 17 -8.86 5.82 -10.94
CA LEU A 17 -9.47 7.14 -10.81
C LEU A 17 -9.90 7.42 -9.37
N LEU A 18 -9.68 8.63 -8.91
CA LEU A 18 -10.33 9.24 -7.75
C LEU A 18 -11.01 10.55 -8.18
N THR A 19 -12.24 10.74 -7.75
CA THR A 19 -12.97 12.02 -7.85
C THR A 19 -13.51 12.43 -6.49
N ALA A 20 -13.40 13.71 -6.17
CA ALA A 20 -13.94 14.34 -4.97
C ALA A 20 -14.24 15.82 -5.29
N PRO A 21 -14.89 16.60 -4.40
CA PRO A 21 -15.14 18.02 -4.65
C PRO A 21 -13.87 18.79 -5.02
N GLY A 22 -13.80 19.28 -6.26
CA GLY A 22 -12.65 20.02 -6.78
C GLY A 22 -11.41 19.19 -7.09
N LEU A 23 -11.49 17.85 -7.01
CA LEU A 23 -10.38 16.94 -7.25
C LEU A 23 -10.76 15.88 -8.27
N ARG A 24 -9.89 15.71 -9.26
CA ARG A 24 -9.80 14.52 -10.11
C ARG A 24 -8.35 14.07 -10.09
N ASP A 25 -8.11 12.82 -9.72
CA ASP A 25 -6.77 12.23 -9.65
C ASP A 25 -6.75 10.87 -10.32
N ASP A 26 -6.07 10.81 -11.47
CA ASP A 26 -5.72 9.61 -12.23
C ASP A 26 -4.18 9.45 -12.35
N THR A 27 -3.43 10.13 -11.48
CA THR A 27 -1.96 10.22 -11.55
C THR A 27 -1.25 9.57 -10.36
N THR A 28 -1.86 9.59 -9.17
CA THR A 28 -1.30 8.92 -7.99
C THR A 28 -1.30 7.41 -8.21
N LEU A 29 -0.14 6.78 -8.04
CA LEU A 29 -0.05 5.33 -7.98
C LEU A 29 -0.68 4.86 -6.69
N VAL A 30 -1.78 4.12 -6.78
CA VAL A 30 -2.44 3.50 -5.63
C VAL A 30 -2.61 2.01 -5.86
N LEU A 31 -2.07 1.22 -4.94
CA LEU A 31 -2.13 -0.23 -4.93
C LEU A 31 -2.77 -0.70 -3.62
N TRP A 32 -3.76 -1.58 -3.70
CA TRP A 32 -4.43 -2.19 -2.57
C TRP A 32 -4.33 -3.72 -2.66
N LEU A 33 -3.60 -4.34 -1.75
CA LEU A 33 -3.48 -5.79 -1.63
C LEU A 33 -4.38 -6.29 -0.51
N GLN A 34 -5.36 -7.12 -0.84
CA GLN A 34 -6.35 -7.66 0.09
C GLN A 34 -6.21 -9.18 0.23
N THR A 35 -5.98 -9.67 1.44
CA THR A 35 -6.06 -11.10 1.78
C THR A 35 -7.44 -11.43 2.36
N ALA A 36 -7.67 -12.67 2.80
CA ALA A 36 -8.91 -13.07 3.46
C ALA A 36 -9.28 -12.28 4.75
N ARG A 37 -8.35 -11.48 5.30
CA ARG A 37 -8.61 -10.64 6.50
C ARG A 37 -7.86 -9.32 6.51
N TRP A 38 -6.61 -9.31 6.09
CA TRP A 38 -5.73 -8.16 6.18
C TRP A 38 -5.54 -7.47 4.82
N HIS A 39 -5.33 -6.17 4.83
CA HIS A 39 -4.97 -5.38 3.67
C HIS A 39 -3.72 -4.53 3.91
N ALA A 40 -3.11 -4.11 2.82
CA ALA A 40 -2.23 -2.96 2.76
C ALA A 40 -2.57 -2.12 1.51
N ASP A 41 -2.51 -0.80 1.66
CA ASP A 41 -2.81 0.21 0.65
C ASP A 41 -1.61 1.16 0.58
N LEU A 42 -0.99 1.28 -0.59
CA LEU A 42 0.17 2.15 -0.87
C LEU A 42 -0.26 3.27 -1.81
N ARG A 43 -0.03 4.54 -1.45
CA ARG A 43 -0.35 5.71 -2.28
C ARG A 43 0.87 6.60 -2.50
N ILE A 44 1.36 6.64 -3.73
CA ILE A 44 2.53 7.43 -4.14
C ILE A 44 2.06 8.52 -5.12
N PRO A 45 2.07 9.81 -4.72
CA PRO A 45 1.77 10.93 -5.61
C PRO A 45 2.75 10.98 -6.77
N ALA A 46 2.27 11.40 -7.95
CA ALA A 46 3.11 11.54 -9.14
C ALA A 46 4.25 12.55 -8.98
N ASP A 47 4.08 13.54 -8.09
CA ASP A 47 5.08 14.56 -7.75
C ASP A 47 5.98 14.17 -6.56
N ARG A 48 5.96 12.90 -6.10
CA ARG A 48 6.88 12.42 -5.05
C ARG A 48 8.33 12.72 -5.46
N PRO A 49 9.13 13.38 -4.61
CA PRO A 49 10.53 13.64 -4.94
C PRO A 49 11.29 12.33 -5.17
N PRO A 50 12.10 12.22 -6.25
CA PRO A 50 12.76 10.97 -6.60
C PRO A 50 13.82 10.54 -5.58
N CYS A 51 14.32 11.48 -4.77
CA CYS A 51 15.38 11.23 -3.79
C CYS A 51 16.59 10.51 -4.43
N THR A 52 16.97 10.94 -5.64
CA THR A 52 18.09 10.36 -6.39
C THR A 52 19.39 10.46 -5.60
N GLY A 53 20.06 9.32 -5.43
CA GLY A 53 21.33 9.24 -4.70
C GLY A 53 21.19 9.27 -3.17
N ARG A 54 19.97 9.24 -2.62
CA ARG A 54 19.75 9.05 -1.17
C ARG A 54 19.77 7.56 -0.85
N ALA A 55 20.34 7.20 0.30
CA ALA A 55 20.29 5.83 0.83
C ALA A 55 19.46 5.76 2.12
N SER A 56 19.13 6.91 2.69
CA SER A 56 18.38 7.04 3.93
C SER A 56 17.69 8.40 4.06
N LEU A 57 16.80 8.51 5.04
CA LEU A 57 16.17 9.79 5.43
C LEU A 57 17.18 10.83 5.93
N GLN A 58 18.36 10.40 6.37
CA GLN A 58 19.41 11.33 6.82
C GLN A 58 20.03 12.07 5.64
N ASP A 59 20.02 11.47 4.45
CA ASP A 59 20.56 12.07 3.24
C ASP A 59 19.57 13.07 2.60
N CYS A 60 18.29 13.02 2.99
CA CYS A 60 17.24 13.85 2.42
C CYS A 60 17.31 15.30 2.92
N SER A 61 17.15 16.24 1.99
CA SER A 61 16.85 17.64 2.28
C SER A 61 15.46 17.81 2.90
N ARG A 62 15.22 18.95 3.54
CA ARG A 62 13.87 19.31 4.04
C ARG A 62 12.80 19.26 2.95
N HIS A 63 13.12 19.71 1.74
CA HIS A 63 12.19 19.67 0.61
C HIS A 63 11.81 18.23 0.26
N GLU A 64 12.79 17.34 0.15
CA GLU A 64 12.56 15.91 -0.09
C GLU A 64 11.72 15.29 1.03
N LEU A 65 12.04 15.57 2.30
CA LEU A 65 11.28 15.07 3.45
C LEU A 65 9.81 15.54 3.43
N LEU A 66 9.56 16.81 3.16
CA LEU A 66 8.19 17.33 3.03
C LEU A 66 7.45 16.71 1.85
N GLY A 67 8.13 16.43 0.74
CA GLY A 67 7.56 15.73 -0.40
C GLY A 67 7.22 14.27 -0.10
N LEU A 68 8.10 13.55 0.61
CA LEU A 68 7.82 12.17 1.07
C LEU A 68 6.60 12.13 2.00
N LEU A 69 6.41 13.14 2.85
CA LEU A 69 5.25 13.28 3.73
C LEU A 69 3.93 13.62 2.99
N ARG A 70 3.94 13.84 1.68
CA ARG A 70 2.69 13.93 0.89
C ARG A 70 2.12 12.57 0.53
N GLN A 71 2.91 11.51 0.67
CA GLN A 71 2.47 10.13 0.46
C GLN A 71 1.40 9.74 1.48
N GLU A 72 0.61 8.75 1.13
CA GLU A 72 -0.34 8.10 2.03
C GLU A 72 -0.20 6.57 1.92
N GLY A 73 -0.76 5.87 2.87
CA GLY A 73 -0.76 4.41 2.87
C GLY A 73 -1.07 3.87 4.25
N PHE A 74 -1.62 2.68 4.30
CA PHE A 74 -2.07 2.08 5.56
C PHE A 74 -2.21 0.57 5.40
N ALA A 75 -2.30 -0.12 6.53
CA ALA A 75 -2.55 -1.55 6.59
C ALA A 75 -3.32 -1.90 7.86
N GLY A 76 -4.04 -3.02 7.81
CA GLY A 76 -4.86 -3.47 8.92
C GLY A 76 -5.84 -4.55 8.49
N SER A 77 -6.89 -4.75 9.27
CA SER A 77 -7.96 -5.69 8.95
C SER A 77 -9.10 -5.03 8.18
N THR A 78 -9.75 -5.80 7.32
CA THR A 78 -10.93 -5.38 6.57
C THR A 78 -12.17 -6.07 7.12
N ARG A 79 -13.28 -5.34 7.23
CA ARG A 79 -14.61 -5.89 7.52
C ARG A 79 -15.54 -5.60 6.36
N VAL A 80 -16.35 -6.58 5.97
CA VAL A 80 -17.31 -6.45 4.88
C VAL A 80 -18.69 -6.85 5.40
N GLN A 81 -19.69 -5.99 5.17
CA GLN A 81 -21.09 -6.25 5.46
C GLN A 81 -21.94 -5.81 4.27
N GLY A 82 -22.47 -6.78 3.52
CA GLY A 82 -23.15 -6.48 2.26
C GLY A 82 -22.16 -5.89 1.24
N ASP A 83 -22.48 -4.71 0.72
CA ASP A 83 -21.63 -3.90 -0.15
C ASP A 83 -20.73 -2.91 0.61
N THR A 84 -20.87 -2.82 1.92
CA THR A 84 -20.08 -1.90 2.74
C THR A 84 -18.78 -2.54 3.18
N CYS A 85 -17.67 -1.86 2.89
CA CYS A 85 -16.32 -2.22 3.31
C CYS A 85 -15.81 -1.21 4.35
N GLU A 86 -15.28 -1.70 5.47
CA GLU A 86 -14.60 -0.92 6.50
C GLU A 86 -13.12 -1.33 6.58
N TRP A 87 -12.22 -0.38 6.36
CA TRP A 87 -10.77 -0.56 6.51
C TRP A 87 -10.32 -0.10 7.90
N LEU A 88 -10.04 -1.06 8.79
CA LEU A 88 -9.53 -0.76 10.12
C LEU A 88 -8.03 -0.51 10.05
N ARG A 89 -7.65 0.76 9.86
CA ARG A 89 -6.25 1.21 9.69
C ARG A 89 -5.45 1.07 10.99
N GLN A 90 -4.79 -0.07 11.17
CA GLN A 90 -3.96 -0.36 12.36
C GLN A 90 -2.56 0.23 12.23
N LEU A 91 -2.01 0.22 11.03
CA LEU A 91 -0.76 0.86 10.65
C LEU A 91 -1.13 1.95 9.63
N ASP A 92 -0.81 3.22 9.89
CA ASP A 92 -1.26 4.31 9.03
C ASP A 92 -0.12 5.32 8.85
N TYR A 93 0.26 5.60 7.58
CA TYR A 93 1.28 6.56 7.18
C TYR A 93 0.87 8.00 7.51
N ARG A 94 -0.42 8.31 7.52
CA ARG A 94 -0.97 9.63 7.84
C ARG A 94 -2.32 9.48 8.57
N PRO A 95 -2.31 9.16 9.88
CA PRO A 95 -3.53 8.88 10.62
C PRO A 95 -4.44 10.10 10.66
N LYS A 96 -5.60 10.01 10.00
CA LYS A 96 -6.63 11.06 9.94
C LYS A 96 -7.63 11.00 11.11
N GLY A 97 -7.64 9.90 11.87
CA GLY A 97 -8.50 9.70 13.04
C GLY A 97 -9.99 9.53 12.72
N ARG A 98 -10.33 9.33 11.44
CA ARG A 98 -11.70 9.04 10.97
C ARG A 98 -11.79 7.57 10.61
N ARG A 99 -13.02 7.04 10.62
CA ARG A 99 -13.28 5.72 10.03
C ARG A 99 -13.09 5.78 8.53
N ASP A 100 -12.81 4.62 7.96
CA ASP A 100 -12.62 4.45 6.53
C ASP A 100 -13.64 3.45 6.03
N LEU A 101 -14.63 3.97 5.30
CA LEU A 101 -15.86 3.27 4.93
C LEU A 101 -16.22 3.58 3.49
N GLY A 102 -16.41 2.54 2.70
CA GLY A 102 -16.74 2.62 1.28
C GLY A 102 -17.88 1.68 0.92
N SER A 103 -18.80 2.15 0.08
CA SER A 103 -19.82 1.35 -0.58
C SER A 103 -19.24 0.83 -1.90
N MET A 104 -19.32 -0.48 -2.11
CA MET A 104 -18.53 -1.18 -3.14
C MET A 104 -19.46 -1.78 -4.20
N ALA A 105 -19.38 -1.28 -5.43
CA ALA A 105 -20.11 -1.81 -6.57
C ALA A 105 -19.16 -2.55 -7.51
N PHE A 106 -19.28 -3.88 -7.57
CA PHE A 106 -18.50 -4.70 -8.50
C PHE A 106 -19.11 -4.66 -9.90
N SER A 107 -18.27 -4.45 -10.90
CA SER A 107 -18.70 -4.53 -12.30
C SER A 107 -19.04 -5.97 -12.69
N PRO A 108 -20.18 -6.22 -13.36
CA PRO A 108 -20.51 -7.54 -13.88
C PRO A 108 -19.75 -7.90 -15.17
N ALA A 109 -19.11 -6.91 -15.82
CA ALA A 109 -18.49 -7.08 -17.14
C ALA A 109 -16.96 -7.12 -17.11
N CYS A 110 -16.33 -6.67 -16.02
CA CYS A 110 -14.89 -6.64 -15.87
C CYS A 110 -14.49 -6.74 -14.38
N ASP A 111 -13.24 -7.10 -14.12
CA ASP A 111 -12.68 -7.10 -12.76
C ASP A 111 -12.39 -5.67 -12.27
N ALA A 112 -13.46 -4.93 -12.00
CA ALA A 112 -13.41 -3.56 -11.52
C ALA A 112 -14.40 -3.33 -10.38
N ILE A 113 -14.07 -2.37 -9.52
CA ILE A 113 -14.91 -1.88 -8.43
C ILE A 113 -15.07 -0.39 -8.59
N ASP A 114 -16.32 0.07 -8.54
CA ASP A 114 -16.63 1.48 -8.30
C ASP A 114 -16.98 1.63 -6.81
N GLU A 115 -16.16 2.40 -6.11
CA GLU A 115 -16.27 2.66 -4.68
C GLU A 115 -16.77 4.09 -4.44
N VAL A 116 -17.68 4.26 -3.47
CA VAL A 116 -18.13 5.58 -3.01
C VAL A 116 -17.96 5.67 -1.49
N GLY A 117 -17.34 6.76 -1.02
CA GLY A 117 -17.16 7.00 0.41
C GLY A 117 -18.49 7.15 1.15
N ILE A 118 -18.65 6.47 2.29
CA ILE A 118 -19.88 6.54 3.11
C ILE A 118 -19.86 7.75 4.07
N GLU A 119 -18.69 8.04 4.65
CA GLU A 119 -18.49 9.15 5.60
C GLU A 119 -17.58 10.25 5.03
N ALA A 120 -17.30 10.19 3.74
CA ALA A 120 -16.49 11.17 3.01
C ALA A 120 -16.98 11.26 1.55
N ASP A 121 -16.93 12.47 0.99
CA ASP A 121 -17.40 12.74 -0.37
C ASP A 121 -16.29 12.44 -1.39
N TYR A 122 -16.20 11.18 -1.81
CA TYR A 122 -15.33 10.73 -2.88
C TYR A 122 -15.94 9.54 -3.64
N ALA A 123 -15.47 9.33 -4.87
CA ALA A 123 -15.66 8.11 -5.63
C ALA A 123 -14.30 7.65 -6.19
N GLU A 124 -14.02 6.35 -6.09
CA GLU A 124 -12.80 5.72 -6.60
C GLU A 124 -13.17 4.61 -7.59
N ARG A 125 -12.36 4.43 -8.64
CA ARG A 125 -12.42 3.26 -9.50
C ARG A 125 -11.17 2.42 -9.32
N TRP A 126 -11.39 1.13 -9.10
CA TRP A 126 -10.36 0.14 -8.92
C TRP A 126 -10.44 -0.91 -10.02
N GLU A 127 -9.28 -1.35 -10.49
CA GLU A 127 -9.14 -2.44 -11.45
C GLU A 127 -8.22 -3.51 -10.88
N ARG A 128 -8.58 -4.78 -11.07
CA ARG A 128 -7.79 -5.89 -10.56
C ARG A 128 -6.50 -6.03 -11.35
N GLU A 129 -5.40 -6.18 -10.64
CA GLU A 129 -4.13 -6.57 -11.24
C GLU A 129 -4.09 -8.09 -11.44
N PRO A 130 -3.88 -8.60 -12.68
CA PRO A 130 -3.94 -10.03 -12.98
C PRO A 130 -2.97 -10.88 -12.14
N GLN A 131 -1.82 -10.29 -11.81
CA GLN A 131 -0.75 -10.93 -11.03
C GLN A 131 -1.09 -11.07 -9.53
N GLY A 132 -2.16 -10.44 -9.04
CA GLY A 132 -2.50 -10.41 -7.62
C GLY A 132 -3.31 -11.59 -7.10
N SER A 133 -3.60 -12.61 -7.92
CA SER A 133 -4.44 -13.75 -7.55
C SER A 133 -3.59 -14.98 -7.19
N GLY A 134 -3.98 -15.74 -6.18
CA GLY A 134 -3.32 -17.00 -5.80
C GLY A 134 -3.29 -17.25 -4.30
N THR A 135 -2.34 -18.08 -3.86
CA THR A 135 -2.10 -18.36 -2.44
C THR A 135 -1.88 -17.07 -1.66
N GLN A 136 -2.54 -16.95 -0.51
CA GLN A 136 -2.44 -15.77 0.33
C GLN A 136 -1.65 -16.05 1.60
N THR A 137 -0.82 -15.10 1.99
CA THR A 137 -0.04 -15.17 3.22
C THR A 137 -0.16 -13.87 3.99
N MET A 138 -0.25 -13.97 5.32
CA MET A 138 -0.09 -12.85 6.23
C MET A 138 0.79 -13.29 7.40
N ILE A 139 1.85 -12.53 7.67
CA ILE A 139 2.74 -12.79 8.81
C ILE A 139 3.24 -11.47 9.41
N HIS A 140 3.34 -11.44 10.75
CA HIS A 140 4.09 -10.41 11.45
C HIS A 140 5.47 -10.95 11.79
N VAL A 141 6.51 -10.25 11.37
CA VAL A 141 7.90 -10.60 11.63
C VAL A 141 8.48 -9.57 12.61
N PRO A 142 9.07 -10.00 13.74
CA PRO A 142 9.81 -9.10 14.60
C PRO A 142 10.99 -8.46 13.86
N ASP A 143 11.08 -7.14 13.94
CA ASP A 143 12.24 -6.33 13.59
C ASP A 143 12.73 -5.63 14.86
N GLU A 144 13.97 -5.14 14.89
CA GLU A 144 14.62 -4.62 16.10
C GLU A 144 13.78 -3.58 16.86
N ARG A 145 12.90 -2.86 16.15
CA ARG A 145 12.11 -1.73 16.67
C ARG A 145 10.60 -1.87 16.50
N ALA A 146 10.10 -2.86 15.75
CA ALA A 146 8.69 -2.98 15.42
C ALA A 146 8.31 -4.38 14.91
N LEU A 147 7.01 -4.70 14.90
CA LEU A 147 6.49 -5.82 14.11
C LEU A 147 6.30 -5.34 12.67
N VAL A 148 6.95 -6.01 11.72
CA VAL A 148 6.79 -5.79 10.28
C VAL A 148 5.70 -6.71 9.76
N LEU A 149 4.68 -6.12 9.16
CA LEU A 149 3.61 -6.86 8.51
C LEU A 149 4.05 -7.22 7.08
N TRP A 150 3.90 -8.49 6.73
CA TRP A 150 4.01 -8.96 5.35
C TRP A 150 2.67 -9.54 4.91
N LEU A 151 2.23 -9.12 3.73
CA LEU A 151 1.07 -9.66 3.02
C LEU A 151 1.51 -10.16 1.66
N ALA A 152 0.95 -11.28 1.21
CA ALA A 152 1.13 -11.76 -0.15
C ALA A 152 -0.17 -12.31 -0.71
N SER A 153 -0.34 -12.18 -2.02
CA SER A 153 -1.40 -12.82 -2.80
C SER A 153 -0.84 -13.17 -4.17
N GLY A 154 -0.75 -14.47 -4.46
CA GLY A 154 -0.02 -14.94 -5.63
C GLY A 154 1.44 -14.48 -5.61
N PRO A 155 2.01 -14.04 -6.76
CA PRO A 155 3.36 -13.50 -6.81
C PRO A 155 3.50 -12.07 -6.26
N CYS A 156 2.44 -11.40 -5.81
CA CYS A 156 2.52 -10.03 -5.29
C CYS A 156 2.70 -10.03 -3.77
N PHE A 157 3.53 -9.12 -3.25
CA PHE A 157 3.66 -8.90 -1.80
C PHE A 157 3.64 -7.42 -1.45
N MET A 158 3.21 -7.14 -0.22
CA MET A 158 3.42 -5.86 0.45
C MET A 158 4.10 -6.08 1.80
N ARG A 159 5.08 -5.23 2.09
CA ARG A 159 5.82 -5.17 3.35
C ARG A 159 5.54 -3.83 4.02
N VAL A 160 5.11 -3.85 5.27
CA VAL A 160 4.75 -2.65 6.05
C VAL A 160 5.55 -2.63 7.35
N ARG A 161 6.47 -1.67 7.47
CA ARG A 161 7.21 -1.40 8.72
C ARG A 161 6.75 -0.05 9.28
N PRO A 162 6.11 -0.03 10.45
CA PRO A 162 5.69 1.21 11.05
C PRO A 162 6.90 2.01 11.56
N ARG A 163 6.72 3.32 11.65
CA ARG A 163 7.68 4.22 12.29
C ARG A 163 7.71 3.98 13.80
N ALA A 164 8.88 4.17 14.41
CA ALA A 164 9.06 4.07 15.86
C ALA A 164 8.56 5.36 16.57
N MET A 165 7.26 5.61 16.51
CA MET A 165 6.60 6.74 17.17
C MET A 165 5.26 6.32 17.77
N ARG A 166 4.91 6.92 18.91
CA ARG A 166 3.57 6.73 19.50
C ARG A 166 2.52 7.52 18.72
N ALA A 167 1.27 7.08 18.75
CA ALA A 167 0.20 7.69 17.96
C ALA A 167 -0.04 9.17 18.31
N GLU A 168 0.06 9.54 19.58
CA GLU A 168 -0.02 10.92 20.06
C GLU A 168 1.12 11.80 19.55
N GLU A 169 2.32 11.23 19.44
CA GLU A 169 3.49 11.93 18.94
C GLU A 169 3.37 12.16 17.44
N VAL A 170 2.91 11.15 16.68
CA VAL A 170 2.64 11.27 15.25
C VAL A 170 1.65 12.40 14.98
N ARG A 171 0.54 12.47 15.73
CA ARG A 171 -0.44 13.56 15.60
C ARG A 171 0.17 14.93 15.87
N ALA A 172 0.93 15.06 16.96
CA ALA A 172 1.56 16.32 17.33
C ALA A 172 2.58 16.80 16.28
N VAL A 173 3.38 15.89 15.72
CA VAL A 173 4.32 16.22 14.63
C VAL A 173 3.57 16.60 13.37
N TRP A 174 2.51 15.89 12.97
CA TRP A 174 1.68 16.29 11.82
C TRP A 174 1.10 17.70 11.96
N THR A 175 0.66 18.09 13.16
CA THR A 175 0.22 19.47 13.42
C THR A 175 1.36 20.47 13.17
N ARG A 176 2.60 20.14 13.59
CA ARG A 176 3.79 20.97 13.33
C ARG A 176 4.19 21.00 11.85
N VAL A 177 3.95 19.92 11.11
CA VAL A 177 4.17 19.91 9.66
C VAL A 177 3.18 20.86 8.98
N GLN A 178 1.90 20.79 9.37
CA GLN A 178 0.83 21.61 8.78
C GLN A 178 1.00 23.11 9.05
N ASN A 179 1.48 23.49 10.23
CA ASN A 179 1.72 24.89 10.58
C ASN A 179 3.13 25.40 10.20
N GLY A 180 3.95 24.54 9.57
CA GLY A 180 5.30 24.90 9.11
C GLY A 180 6.39 24.95 10.20
N SER A 181 6.10 24.55 11.44
CA SER A 181 7.03 24.61 12.58
C SER A 181 7.83 23.32 12.84
N ALA A 182 7.57 22.23 12.12
CA ALA A 182 8.27 20.96 12.32
C ALA A 182 9.77 21.07 12.02
N HIS A 183 10.60 20.50 12.89
CA HIS A 183 12.04 20.36 12.68
C HIS A 183 12.37 19.19 11.74
N ASP A 184 13.50 19.24 11.06
CA ASP A 184 13.90 18.21 10.09
C ASP A 184 13.97 16.81 10.70
N ASP A 185 14.42 16.68 11.96
CA ASP A 185 14.44 15.38 12.65
C ASP A 185 13.04 14.82 12.89
N GLU A 186 12.04 15.69 13.10
CA GLU A 186 10.65 15.27 13.21
C GLU A 186 10.12 14.83 11.86
N LEU A 187 10.49 15.53 10.77
CA LEU A 187 10.13 15.13 9.41
C LEU A 187 10.72 13.75 9.07
N ARG A 188 11.99 13.50 9.42
CA ARG A 188 12.65 12.20 9.25
C ARG A 188 11.93 11.11 10.02
N ARG A 189 11.69 11.31 11.32
CA ARG A 189 10.99 10.31 12.15
C ARG A 189 9.59 10.03 11.65
N LEU A 190 8.89 11.06 11.16
CA LEU A 190 7.58 10.90 10.57
C LEU A 190 7.66 10.15 9.23
N ALA A 191 8.61 10.47 8.36
CA ALA A 191 8.78 9.79 7.08
C ALA A 191 9.34 8.37 7.20
N ASP A 192 9.86 7.96 8.37
CA ASP A 192 10.38 6.62 8.67
C ASP A 192 9.29 5.53 8.78
N PHE A 193 8.36 5.50 7.83
CA PHE A 193 7.33 4.48 7.70
C PHE A 193 7.45 3.86 6.31
N GLU A 194 7.68 2.55 6.26
CA GLU A 194 7.80 1.83 5.01
C GLU A 194 6.47 1.13 4.67
N LEU A 195 5.92 1.44 3.50
CA LEU A 195 5.07 0.52 2.74
C LEU A 195 5.77 0.25 1.42
N SER A 196 6.13 -1.01 1.19
CA SER A 196 6.78 -1.45 -0.04
C SER A 196 5.91 -2.49 -0.72
N PHE A 197 5.63 -2.27 -2.00
CA PHE A 197 5.01 -3.25 -2.89
C PHE A 197 6.10 -3.88 -3.77
N GLY A 198 5.98 -5.18 -4.01
CA GLY A 198 6.88 -5.91 -4.89
C GLY A 198 6.31 -7.21 -5.42
N VAL A 199 7.12 -7.86 -6.25
CA VAL A 199 6.83 -9.16 -6.86
C VAL A 199 7.80 -10.22 -6.38
N ILE A 200 7.31 -11.44 -6.26
CA ILE A 200 8.06 -12.63 -5.90
C ILE A 200 8.54 -13.29 -7.18
N ALA A 201 9.86 -13.41 -7.32
CA ALA A 201 10.48 -14.13 -8.41
C ALA A 201 11.63 -14.97 -7.87
N GLN A 202 11.73 -16.24 -8.30
CA GLN A 202 12.82 -17.14 -7.91
C GLN A 202 13.02 -17.25 -6.38
N GLY A 203 11.93 -17.22 -5.62
CA GLY A 203 11.96 -17.29 -4.15
C GLY A 203 12.43 -16.02 -3.43
N ARG A 204 12.62 -14.91 -4.16
CA ARG A 204 12.99 -13.60 -3.59
C ARG A 204 11.92 -12.55 -3.88
N GLY A 205 11.78 -11.60 -2.97
CA GLY A 205 10.94 -10.42 -3.19
C GLY A 205 11.74 -9.32 -3.87
N HIS A 206 11.19 -8.73 -4.94
CA HIS A 206 11.74 -7.58 -5.64
C HIS A 206 10.83 -6.38 -5.42
N ILE A 207 11.30 -5.35 -4.73
CA ILE A 207 10.50 -4.14 -4.46
C ILE A 207 10.39 -3.32 -5.75
N GLN A 208 9.16 -3.00 -6.14
CA GLN A 208 8.87 -2.16 -7.30
C GLN A 208 8.52 -0.73 -6.88
N HIS A 209 7.77 -0.57 -5.79
CA HIS A 209 7.29 0.71 -5.30
C HIS A 209 7.43 0.78 -3.79
N SER A 210 7.86 1.92 -3.25
CA SER A 210 7.98 2.08 -1.80
C SER A 210 7.74 3.51 -1.35
N THR A 211 7.24 3.70 -0.13
CA THR A 211 7.24 5.04 0.51
C THR A 211 8.64 5.57 0.76
N LEU A 212 9.66 4.71 0.74
CA LEU A 212 11.08 5.03 0.86
C LEU A 212 11.78 4.77 -0.49
N PRO A 213 12.07 5.80 -1.32
CA PRO A 213 12.50 5.60 -2.71
C PRO A 213 13.73 4.70 -2.90
N TRP A 214 14.69 4.72 -1.97
CA TRP A 214 15.90 3.87 -2.05
C TRP A 214 15.64 2.38 -1.82
N MET A 215 14.43 2.00 -1.40
CA MET A 215 14.02 0.60 -1.34
C MET A 215 13.59 0.06 -2.71
N GLU A 216 13.24 0.91 -3.66
CA GLU A 216 12.84 0.48 -5.00
C GLU A 216 14.03 -0.18 -5.73
N GLY A 217 13.78 -1.36 -6.32
CA GLY A 217 14.81 -2.20 -6.94
C GLY A 217 15.56 -3.14 -5.98
N GLN A 218 15.36 -3.02 -4.66
CA GLN A 218 16.00 -3.91 -3.69
C GLN A 218 15.41 -5.33 -3.72
N GLN A 219 16.25 -6.30 -3.39
CA GLN A 219 15.87 -7.70 -3.23
C GLN A 219 15.82 -8.10 -1.76
N LEU A 220 14.71 -8.70 -1.33
CA LEU A 220 14.50 -9.17 0.03
C LEU A 220 14.37 -10.69 0.09
N ALA A 221 14.81 -11.26 1.20
CA ALA A 221 14.41 -12.61 1.58
C ALA A 221 12.95 -12.58 2.05
N LEU A 222 12.15 -13.56 1.63
CA LEU A 222 10.76 -13.68 2.05
C LEU A 222 10.69 -14.41 3.40
N PRO A 223 9.86 -13.93 4.36
CA PRO A 223 9.69 -14.60 5.65
C PRO A 223 8.73 -15.80 5.59
N PHE A 224 8.30 -16.19 4.40
CA PHE A 224 7.41 -17.32 4.13
C PHE A 224 7.91 -18.06 2.90
N GLN A 225 7.52 -19.34 2.79
CA GLN A 225 7.78 -20.10 1.58
C GLN A 225 6.83 -19.60 0.49
N ALA A 226 7.38 -19.04 -0.59
CA ALA A 226 6.63 -18.86 -1.81
C ALA A 226 6.42 -20.25 -2.44
N ASP A 227 5.20 -20.61 -2.78
CA ASP A 227 4.92 -21.86 -3.48
C ASP A 227 5.83 -21.95 -4.72
N ALA A 228 6.61 -23.03 -4.82
CA ALA A 228 7.64 -23.21 -5.86
C ALA A 228 7.07 -23.31 -7.29
N ALA A 229 5.75 -23.35 -7.45
CA ALA A 229 5.09 -23.29 -8.73
C ALA A 229 4.85 -21.83 -9.11
N MET A 230 5.84 -21.14 -9.68
CA MET A 230 5.65 -20.05 -10.66
C MET A 230 6.95 -19.25 -10.86
N ALA A 231 7.75 -19.68 -11.85
CA ALA A 231 8.58 -18.79 -12.67
C ALA A 231 9.00 -19.53 -13.94
N GLN A 232 8.05 -19.84 -14.82
CA GLN A 232 8.37 -19.91 -16.24
C GLN A 232 7.93 -18.58 -16.85
N PRO A 233 8.87 -17.78 -17.39
CA PRO A 233 8.47 -16.64 -18.21
C PRO A 233 7.63 -17.14 -19.39
N PRO A 234 6.67 -16.35 -19.91
CA PRO A 234 5.96 -16.72 -21.12
C PRO A 234 6.97 -16.93 -22.26
N ASP A 235 6.80 -18.04 -22.99
CA ASP A 235 7.61 -18.36 -24.15
C ASP A 235 7.38 -17.28 -25.23
N PRO A 236 8.41 -16.54 -25.68
CA PRO A 236 8.28 -15.53 -26.71
C PRO A 236 7.85 -16.08 -28.08
N LYS A 237 7.69 -17.40 -28.25
CA LYS A 237 7.23 -18.03 -29.50
C LYS A 237 5.73 -18.28 -29.62
N ALA A 238 4.91 -17.99 -28.61
CA ALA A 238 3.45 -18.18 -28.72
C ALA A 238 2.71 -17.02 -29.45
N MET A 239 3.45 -16.08 -30.05
CA MET A 239 2.89 -14.97 -30.83
C MET A 239 3.37 -15.05 -32.29
N ASN A 240 3.29 -16.24 -32.86
CA ASN A 240 3.23 -16.49 -34.30
C ASN A 240 2.63 -17.89 -34.45
N GLU A 241 1.56 -18.00 -35.23
CA GLU A 241 0.73 -19.19 -35.47
C GLU A 241 -0.49 -19.35 -34.53
N ALA A 242 -1.53 -18.55 -34.78
CA ALA A 242 -2.92 -18.99 -35.07
C ALA A 242 -3.87 -17.80 -35.10
#